data_AF-A0A3P1V3W7-F1
#
_entry.id   AF-A0A3P1V3W7-F1
#
_cell.length_a   1.000
_cell.length_b   1.000
_cell.length_c   1.000
_cell.angle_alpha   90.00
_cell.angle_beta   90.00
_cell.angle_gamma   90.00
#
_symmetry.space_group_name_H-M   'P 1'
#
loop_
_entity.id
_entity.type
_entity.pdbx_description
1 polymer ?
#
loop_
_entity_poly.entity_id
_entity_poly.type
_entity_poly.pdbx_seq_one_letter_code
_entity_poly.pdbx_strand_id
1 'polypeptide(L)' 'EIYAGDTVTGTPVEKWTSGTTPKELNLAPGTYVFHEEAAPEGLLKVTDITFKVNYDGTVTVTNIGEKDAKGES' A
#
# COMPACT_ATOMS: atom_id res chain seq x y z
N GLU A 1 -2.17 -5.22 2.56
CA GLU A 1 -3.55 -4.79 2.89
C GLU A 1 -3.83 -3.42 2.29
N ILE A 2 -5.09 -3.04 2.10
CA ILE A 2 -5.48 -1.70 1.61
C ILE A 2 -6.45 -1.07 2.62
N TYR A 3 -6.17 0.18 2.99
CA TYR A 3 -7.01 1.00 3.87
C TYR A 3 -7.53 2.21 3.09
N ALA A 4 -8.76 2.64 3.36
CA ALA A 4 -9.31 3.86 2.78
C ALA A 4 -8.89 5.10 3.60
N GLY A 5 -8.53 6.19 2.92
CA GLY A 5 -8.00 7.42 3.50
C GLY A 5 -6.47 7.49 3.46
N ASP A 6 -5.92 8.45 4.21
CA ASP A 6 -4.50 8.80 4.17
C ASP A 6 -3.70 8.14 5.32
N THR A 7 -4.34 7.30 6.12
CA THR A 7 -3.74 6.64 7.30
C THR A 7 -4.24 5.21 7.44
N VAL A 8 -3.45 4.34 8.08
CA VAL A 8 -3.82 2.95 8.39
C VAL A 8 -4.76 2.93 9.59
N THR A 9 -6.06 3.12 9.35
CA THR A 9 -7.09 3.13 10.41
C THR A 9 -8.31 2.32 10.02
N GLY A 10 -8.90 1.64 11.00
CA GLY A 10 -10.11 0.85 10.81
C GLY A 10 -9.87 -0.53 10.20
N THR A 11 -10.87 -1.05 9.49
CA THR A 11 -10.80 -2.36 8.81
C THR A 11 -10.25 -2.17 7.40
N PRO A 12 -9.31 -3.00 6.93
CA PRO A 12 -8.85 -2.93 5.56
C PRO A 12 -10.01 -3.19 4.60
N VAL A 13 -10.07 -2.43 3.51
CA VAL A 13 -11.02 -2.68 2.42
C VAL A 13 -10.64 -3.89 1.59
N GLU A 14 -9.37 -4.31 1.63
CA GLU A 14 -8.88 -5.53 1.01
C GLU A 14 -7.66 -6.08 1.79
N LYS A 15 -7.62 -7.40 2.01
CA LYS A 15 -6.51 -8.11 2.68
C LYS A 15 -6.17 -9.39 1.91
N TRP A 16 -4.90 -9.58 1.60
CA TRP A 16 -4.42 -10.79 0.94
C TRP A 16 -2.99 -11.13 1.36
N THR A 17 -2.63 -12.40 1.19
CA THR A 17 -1.25 -12.90 1.27
C THR A 17 -0.64 -12.88 -0.13
N SER A 18 0.56 -12.32 -0.27
CA SER A 18 1.28 -12.26 -1.54
C SER A 18 1.56 -13.67 -2.10
N GLY A 19 1.51 -13.79 -3.43
CA GLY A 19 1.83 -15.00 -4.17
C GLY A 19 2.74 -14.69 -5.37
N THR A 20 2.74 -15.57 -6.38
CA THR A 20 3.55 -15.40 -7.60
C THR A 20 2.84 -14.60 -8.70
N THR A 21 1.55 -14.34 -8.54
CA THR A 21 0.74 -13.58 -9.50
C THR A 21 0.40 -12.19 -8.96
N PRO A 22 0.30 -11.16 -9.82
CA PRO A 22 -0.20 -9.86 -9.41
C PRO A 22 -1.60 -9.96 -8.79
N LYS A 23 -1.87 -9.09 -7.81
CA LYS A 23 -3.22 -8.87 -7.29
C LYS A 23 -3.89 -7.77 -8.12
N GLU A 24 -5.03 -8.07 -8.70
CA GLU A 24 -5.90 -7.06 -9.31
C GLU A 24 -6.82 -6.45 -8.26
N LEU A 25 -6.98 -5.12 -8.30
CA LEU A 25 -7.83 -4.35 -7.40
C LEU A 25 -8.79 -3.49 -8.23
N ASN A 26 -10.06 -3.45 -7.81
CA ASN A 26 -11.05 -2.54 -8.36
C ASN A 26 -11.55 -1.62 -7.23
N LEU A 27 -11.03 -0.41 -7.19
CA LEU A 27 -11.29 0.58 -6.15
C LEU A 27 -12.06 1.76 -6.73
N ALA A 28 -13.01 2.29 -5.97
CA ALA A 28 -13.65 3.56 -6.33
C ALA A 28 -12.64 4.72 -6.26
N PRO A 29 -12.92 5.86 -6.90
CA PRO A 29 -12.10 7.07 -6.72
C PRO A 29 -12.00 7.44 -5.23
N GLY A 30 -10.78 7.68 -4.76
CA GLY A 30 -10.49 7.89 -3.34
C GLY A 30 -8.99 7.83 -3.03
N THR A 31 -8.62 8.20 -1.80
CA THR A 31 -7.26 7.98 -1.30
C THR A 31 -7.20 6.66 -0.53
N TYR A 32 -6.07 5.98 -0.63
CA TYR A 32 -5.83 4.69 -0.02
C TYR A 32 -4.38 4.58 0.48
N VAL A 33 -4.20 3.74 1.48
CA VAL A 33 -2.89 3.27 1.95
C VAL A 33 -2.76 1.78 1.66
N PHE A 34 -1.76 1.40 0.87
CA PHE A 34 -1.27 0.04 0.85
C PHE A 34 -0.32 -0.16 2.02
N HIS A 35 -0.68 -1.09 2.91
CA HIS A 35 0.07 -1.44 4.10
C HIS A 35 0.60 -2.88 3.95
N GLU A 36 1.91 -3.05 3.87
CA GLU A 36 2.54 -4.36 3.86
C GLU A 36 2.90 -4.78 5.29
N GLU A 37 2.07 -5.64 5.89
CA GLU A 37 2.32 -6.22 7.20
C GLU A 37 3.22 -7.45 7.05
N ALA A 38 4.54 -7.27 7.12
CA ALA A 38 5.49 -8.39 7.17
C ALA A 38 6.56 -8.18 8.26
N ALA A 39 6.63 -9.12 9.22
CA ALA A 39 7.88 -9.52 9.90
C ALA A 39 7.68 -10.86 10.66
N PRO A 40 8.59 -11.84 10.48
CA PRO A 40 9.38 -12.32 11.62
C PRO A 40 10.88 -12.58 11.32
N GLU A 41 11.66 -12.61 12.42
CA GLU A 41 13.15 -12.58 12.55
C GLU A 41 13.86 -11.31 12.04
N GLY A 42 13.78 -10.26 12.86
CA GLY A 42 14.89 -9.33 13.07
C GLY A 42 15.02 -8.13 12.13
N LEU A 43 14.18 -8.00 11.11
CA LEU A 43 14.22 -6.88 10.16
C LEU A 43 12.83 -6.24 10.04
N LEU A 44 12.73 -4.95 10.38
CA LEU A 44 11.65 -4.09 9.90
C LEU A 44 12.04 -3.62 8.50
N LYS A 45 11.13 -3.56 7.52
CA LYS A 45 10.12 -2.51 7.58
C LYS A 45 8.82 -2.79 6.82
N VAL A 46 7.74 -2.43 7.49
CA VAL A 46 6.46 -2.07 6.90
C VAL A 46 6.65 -0.80 6.06
N THR A 47 6.39 -0.88 4.76
CA THR A 47 6.33 0.32 3.91
C THR A 47 4.87 0.63 3.61
N ASP A 48 4.38 1.76 4.10
CA ASP A 48 3.08 2.29 3.69
C ASP A 48 3.23 3.04 2.37
N ILE A 49 2.35 2.78 1.40
CA ILE A 49 2.27 3.56 0.17
C ILE A 49 0.91 4.24 0.14
N THR A 50 0.90 5.57 0.13
CA THR A 50 -0.33 6.34 -0.06
C THR A 50 -0.50 6.64 -1.53
N PHE A 51 -1.67 6.29 -2.07
CA PHE A 51 -2.02 6.53 -3.46
C PHE A 51 -3.48 6.97 -3.59
N LYS A 52 -3.78 7.68 -4.67
CA LYS A 52 -5.11 8.16 -5.02
C LYS A 52 -5.56 7.52 -6.31
N VAL A 53 -6.77 6.98 -6.31
CA VAL A 53 -7.51 6.64 -7.52
C VAL A 53 -8.35 7.85 -7.92
N ASN A 54 -8.12 8.37 -9.12
CA ASN A 54 -8.82 9.54 -9.63
C ASN A 54 -10.12 9.14 -10.34
N TYR A 55 -11.02 10.10 -10.52
CA TYR A 55 -12.31 9.88 -11.21
C TYR A 55 -12.17 9.47 -12.68
N ASP A 56 -11.02 9.77 -13.30
CA ASP A 56 -10.69 9.38 -14.67
C ASP A 56 -10.04 7.98 -14.77
N GLY A 57 -9.94 7.27 -13.64
CA GLY A 57 -9.32 5.95 -13.56
C GLY A 57 -7.79 5.96 -13.48
N THR A 58 -7.15 7.14 -13.48
CA THR A 58 -5.70 7.23 -13.25
C THR A 58 -5.36 7.04 -11.77
N VAL A 59 -4.12 6.63 -11.50
CA VAL A 59 -3.60 6.45 -10.14
C VAL A 59 -2.42 7.38 -9.91
N THR A 60 -2.39 8.06 -8.76
CA THR A 60 -1.28 8.93 -8.34
C THR A 60 -0.74 8.47 -6.99
N VAL A 61 0.56 8.21 -6.91
CA VAL A 61 1.23 7.95 -5.63
C VAL A 61 1.58 9.28 -4.97
N THR A 62 1.15 9.49 -3.73
CA THR A 62 1.35 10.74 -3.00
C THR A 62 2.38 10.61 -1.89
N ASN A 63 2.59 9.40 -1.37
CA ASN A 63 3.61 9.12 -0.37
C ASN A 63 4.14 7.70 -0.56
N ILE A 64 5.45 7.56 -0.49
CA ILE A 64 6.10 6.27 -0.25
C ILE A 64 6.68 6.42 1.15
N GLY A 65 6.16 5.65 2.09
CA GLY A 65 6.62 5.59 3.48
C GLY A 65 8.11 5.32 3.51
N GLU A 66 8.77 5.71 4.60
CA GLU A 66 10.24 5.83 4.69
C GLU A 66 10.98 4.76 3.87
N LYS A 67 11.48 5.19 2.70
CA LYS A 67 12.31 4.38 1.80
C LYS A 67 13.43 3.79 2.64
N ASP A 68 13.47 2.47 2.77
CA ASP A 68 14.67 1.84 3.29
C ASP A 68 15.82 2.23 2.39
N ALA A 69 16.75 2.99 2.95
CA ALA A 69 17.99 3.38 2.32
C ALA A 69 18.90 2.15 2.23
N LYS A 70 18.45 1.09 1.55
CA LYS A 70 19.34 0.18 0.86
C LYS A 70 19.29 0.58 -0.60
N GLY A 71 20.11 1.58 -0.90
CA GLY A 71 20.34 2.04 -2.27
C GLY A 71 20.73 0.85 -3.14
N GLU A 72 19.87 0.52 -4.09
CA GLU A 72 20.34 -0.02 -5.35
C GLU A 72 20.65 1.18 -6.23
N SER A 73 21.95 1.50 -6.22
CA SER A 73 22.65 2.23 -7.26
C SER A 73 22.53 1.53 -8.62
#